data_AF-A0A355WER8-F1
#
_entry.id   AF-A0A355WER8-F1
#
_cell.length_a   1.000
_cell.length_b   1.000
_cell.length_c   1.000
_cell.angle_alpha   90.00
_cell.angle_beta   90.00
_cell.angle_gamma   90.00
#
_symmetry.space_group_name_H-M   'P 1'
#
loop_
_entity.id
_entity.type
_entity.pdbx_description
1 polymer ?
#
loop_
_entity_poly.entity_id
_entity_poly.type
_entity_poly.pdbx_seq_one_letter_code
_entity_poly.pdbx_strand_id
1 'polypeptide(L)'
;MAGRTPFQFDISVSADKKRRAKGRRGMSGAFETSQRKCDHPQCGDAGKYRAPKNPDNLDDFLWFCLTHVREYNLKWNFFENHSEEDLEKQFAADRVWDRPTKPFGKAGETRNQSAEAEAKAWARLGIDDPMEVLGENA
;
A
#
# COMPACT_ATOMS: atom_id res chain seq x y z
N MET A 1 -13.83 41.68 3.18
CA MET A 1 -13.09 40.70 2.34
C MET A 1 -13.77 39.35 2.50
N ALA A 2 -14.76 39.03 1.66
CA ALA A 2 -15.50 37.78 1.77
C ALA A 2 -14.60 36.62 1.32
N GLY A 3 -14.18 35.77 2.28
CA GLY A 3 -13.47 34.54 1.99
C GLY A 3 -14.36 33.59 1.20
N ARG A 4 -13.80 32.97 0.17
CA ARG A 4 -14.50 32.00 -0.70
C ARG A 4 -15.18 30.92 0.15
N THR A 5 -16.44 30.62 -0.15
CA THR A 5 -17.21 29.61 0.57
C THR A 5 -16.63 28.20 0.32
N PRO A 6 -16.75 27.25 1.27
CA PRO A 6 -16.14 25.91 1.18
C PRO A 6 -16.53 25.07 -0.05
N PHE A 7 -17.60 25.43 -0.76
CA PHE A 7 -18.11 24.71 -1.92
C PHE A 7 -17.83 25.41 -3.27
N GLN A 8 -17.13 26.54 -3.25
CA GLN A 8 -16.82 27.29 -4.45
C GLN A 8 -15.41 26.93 -4.95
N PHE A 9 -15.30 25.76 -5.57
CA PHE A 9 -14.06 25.29 -6.15
C PHE A 9 -13.85 25.92 -7.53
N ASP A 10 -12.73 26.62 -7.71
CA ASP A 10 -12.30 27.15 -9.01
C ASP A 10 -11.62 26.02 -9.82
N ILE A 11 -12.38 25.41 -10.73
CA ILE A 11 -11.96 24.29 -11.60
C ILE A 11 -11.30 24.81 -12.89
N SER A 12 -11.12 26.13 -13.04
CA SER A 12 -10.53 26.70 -14.25
C SER A 12 -9.12 26.15 -14.53
N VAL A 13 -8.80 26.00 -15.81
CA VAL A 13 -7.49 25.53 -16.28
C VAL A 13 -6.35 26.42 -15.76
N SER A 14 -6.61 27.71 -15.59
CA SER A 14 -5.65 28.67 -15.01
C SER A 14 -5.40 28.39 -13.52
N ALA A 15 -6.45 28.12 -12.73
CA ALA A 15 -6.32 27.73 -11.33
C ALA A 15 -5.61 26.37 -11.17
N ASP A 16 -5.92 25.37 -12.00
CA ASP A 16 -5.24 24.08 -12.03
C ASP A 16 -3.75 24.23 -12.40
N LYS A 17 -3.43 24.99 -13.45
CA LYS A 17 -2.05 25.24 -13.89
C LYS A 17 -1.23 25.94 -12.81
N LYS A 18 -1.81 26.91 -12.09
CA LYS A 18 -1.17 27.58 -10.96
C LYS A 18 -0.92 26.62 -9.78
N ARG A 19 -1.85 25.70 -9.52
CA ARG A 19 -1.72 24.67 -8.47
C ARG A 19 -0.61 23.67 -8.80
N ARG A 20 -0.58 23.15 -10.03
CA ARG A 20 0.46 22.21 -10.51
C ARG A 20 1.85 22.84 -10.53
N ALA A 21 1.95 24.13 -10.90
CA ALA A 21 3.22 24.85 -10.88
C ALA A 21 3.84 24.93 -9.47
N LYS A 22 3.02 25.07 -8.43
CA LYS A 22 3.48 25.18 -7.03
C LYS A 22 3.85 23.82 -6.41
N GLY A 23 3.36 22.72 -6.98
CA GLY A 23 3.57 21.36 -6.49
C GLY A 23 4.79 20.63 -7.07
N ARG A 24 5.54 21.23 -8.01
CA ARG A 24 6.76 20.62 -8.56
C ARG A 24 7.88 20.69 -7.51
N ARG A 25 7.81 19.84 -6.48
CA ARG A 25 9.01 19.35 -5.79
C ARG A 25 9.90 18.78 -6.90
N GLY A 26 11.14 19.25 -6.99
CA GLY A 26 12.06 18.80 -8.03
C GLY A 26 12.08 17.27 -8.07
N MET A 27 12.12 16.70 -9.28
CA MET A 27 12.16 15.25 -9.51
C MET A 27 13.32 14.53 -8.78
N SER A 28 14.23 15.29 -8.17
CA SER A 28 15.35 14.80 -7.36
C SER A 28 14.94 14.27 -5.99
N GLY A 29 13.73 14.57 -5.48
CA GLY A 29 13.34 14.18 -4.11
C GLY A 29 14.14 14.88 -2.99
N ALA A 30 14.96 15.88 -3.35
CA ALA A 30 15.77 16.64 -2.42
C ALA A 30 14.93 17.69 -1.68
N PHE A 31 15.16 17.81 -0.38
CA PHE A 31 14.66 18.91 0.43
C PHE A 31 15.71 20.03 0.42
N GLU A 32 15.57 20.96 -0.52
CA GLU A 32 16.47 22.12 -0.64
C GLU A 32 16.45 23.03 0.60
N THR A 33 15.39 22.98 1.40
CA THR A 33 15.23 23.76 2.63
C THR A 33 15.79 23.05 3.87
N SER A 34 16.35 21.84 3.73
CA SER A 34 16.89 21.10 4.87
C SER A 34 18.21 21.73 5.33
N GLN A 35 18.29 22.06 6.63
CA GLN A 35 19.51 22.52 7.30
C GLN A 35 20.21 21.40 8.10
N ARG A 36 19.72 20.16 7.96
CA ARG A 36 20.25 19.01 8.71
C ARG A 36 21.59 18.56 8.13
N LYS A 37 22.44 17.96 8.96
CA LYS A 37 23.67 17.29 8.52
C LYS A 37 23.36 15.86 8.09
N CYS A 38 24.27 15.26 7.34
CA CYS A 38 24.21 13.85 6.99
C CYS A 38 24.38 12.98 8.24
N ASP A 39 23.53 11.96 8.41
CA ASP A 39 23.58 11.02 9.54
C ASP A 39 24.63 9.90 9.33
N HIS A 40 25.31 9.85 8.18
CA HIS A 40 26.36 8.87 7.93
C HIS A 40 27.61 9.17 8.78
N PRO A 41 28.25 8.15 9.40
CA PRO A 41 29.48 8.36 10.16
C PRO A 41 30.55 9.03 9.30
N GLN A 42 31.25 10.01 9.89
CA GLN A 42 32.32 10.77 9.23
C GLN A 42 31.89 11.67 8.05
N CYS A 43 30.59 11.92 7.84
CA CYS A 43 30.13 12.84 6.80
C CYS A 43 29.64 14.18 7.37
N GLY A 44 30.22 15.28 6.88
CA GLY A 44 29.83 16.65 7.27
C GLY A 44 28.87 17.35 6.30
N ASP A 45 28.44 16.67 5.23
CA ASP A 45 27.65 17.27 4.15
C ASP A 45 26.21 17.57 4.58
N ALA A 46 25.51 18.39 3.78
CA ALA A 46 24.11 18.70 3.99
C ALA A 46 23.21 17.47 3.73
N GLY A 47 22.42 17.11 4.75
CA GLY A 47 21.40 16.07 4.70
C GLY A 47 20.15 16.58 3.97
N LYS A 48 20.11 16.41 2.64
CA LYS A 48 18.99 16.84 1.79
C LYS A 48 17.99 15.73 1.47
N TYR A 49 18.39 14.47 1.63
CA TYR A 49 17.59 13.32 1.24
C TYR A 49 17.13 12.56 2.48
N ARG A 50 15.84 12.20 2.54
CA ARG A 50 15.28 11.39 3.62
C ARG A 50 15.30 9.92 3.22
N ALA A 51 15.66 9.04 4.16
CA ALA A 51 15.56 7.60 4.01
C ALA A 51 14.85 7.00 5.24
N PRO A 52 13.93 6.03 5.07
CA PRO A 52 13.27 5.36 6.20
C PRO A 52 14.28 4.56 7.01
N LYS A 53 14.13 4.49 8.33
CA LYS A 53 15.02 3.69 9.20
C LYS A 53 14.72 2.21 9.18
N ASN A 54 13.45 1.86 9.12
CA ASN A 54 12.94 0.51 9.23
C ASN A 54 11.79 0.34 8.21
N PRO A 55 11.70 -0.79 7.49
CA PRO A 55 10.55 -1.09 6.63
C PRO A 55 9.20 -1.01 7.34
N ASP A 56 9.13 -1.35 8.64
CA ASP A 56 7.89 -1.38 9.42
C ASP A 56 7.49 0.00 9.95
N ASN A 57 8.47 0.83 10.34
CA ASN A 57 8.23 2.15 10.93
C ASN A 57 8.48 3.24 9.88
N LEU A 58 7.41 3.59 9.14
CA LEU A 58 7.46 4.60 8.08
C LEU A 58 7.57 6.05 8.58
N ASP A 59 7.38 6.31 9.87
CA ASP A 59 7.42 7.67 10.42
C ASP A 59 8.83 8.12 10.81
N ASP A 60 9.77 7.18 10.90
CA ASP A 60 11.14 7.42 11.32
C ASP A 60 12.10 7.54 10.14
N PHE A 61 12.71 8.72 10.00
CA PHE A 61 13.61 9.03 8.89
C PHE A 61 15.01 9.42 9.34
N LEU A 62 16.01 9.01 8.55
CA LEU A 62 17.38 9.51 8.55
C LEU A 62 17.57 10.51 7.40
N TRP A 63 18.51 11.42 7.58
CA TRP A 63 18.86 12.45 6.62
C TRP A 63 20.26 12.23 6.06
N PHE A 64 20.36 12.11 4.74
CA PHE A 64 21.60 11.81 4.04
C PHE A 64 21.92 12.83 2.95
N CYS A 65 23.20 12.90 2.56
CA CYS A 65 23.63 13.55 1.33
C CYS A 65 23.42 12.61 0.12
N LEU A 66 23.70 13.09 -1.09
CA LEU A 66 23.42 12.36 -2.33
C LEU A 66 24.21 11.04 -2.47
N THR A 67 25.45 11.01 -1.99
CA THR A 67 26.30 9.82 -2.03
C THR A 67 25.80 8.77 -1.06
N HIS A 68 25.62 9.14 0.22
CA HIS A 68 25.22 8.19 1.25
C HIS A 68 23.79 7.68 1.08
N VAL A 69 22.84 8.48 0.55
CA VAL A 69 21.49 7.96 0.29
C VAL A 69 21.50 6.86 -0.79
N ARG A 70 22.40 6.95 -1.77
CA ARG A 70 22.54 5.91 -2.81
C ARG A 70 23.10 4.63 -2.23
N GLU A 71 24.13 4.73 -1.40
CA GLU A 71 24.70 3.58 -0.69
C GLU A 71 23.70 2.93 0.26
N TYR A 72 22.92 3.75 0.96
CA TYR A 72 21.84 3.28 1.84
C TYR A 72 20.78 2.51 1.04
N ASN A 73 20.29 3.09 -0.07
CA ASN A 73 19.29 2.44 -0.92
C ASN A 73 19.82 1.16 -1.59
N LEU A 74 21.11 1.11 -1.92
CA LEU A 74 21.75 -0.10 -2.47
C LEU A 74 21.80 -1.24 -1.45
N LYS A 75 21.97 -0.92 -0.17
CA LYS A 75 21.98 -1.90 0.93
C LYS A 75 20.59 -2.22 1.45
N TRP A 76 19.56 -1.48 1.04
CA TRP A 76 18.22 -1.62 1.57
C TRP A 76 17.56 -2.91 1.07
N ASN A 77 17.22 -3.79 2.01
CA ASN A 77 16.44 -4.99 1.73
C ASN A 77 15.20 -5.01 2.62
N PHE A 78 14.01 -4.90 2.02
CA PHE A 78 12.74 -4.95 2.73
C PHE A 78 12.53 -6.31 3.44
N PHE A 79 13.00 -7.39 2.83
CA PHE A 79 12.75 -8.76 3.28
C PHE A 79 13.77 -9.30 4.30
N GLU A 80 14.74 -8.49 4.74
CA GLU A 80 15.85 -8.95 5.59
C GLU A 80 15.39 -9.56 6.92
N ASN A 81 14.30 -9.05 7.50
CA ASN A 81 13.74 -9.52 8.78
C ASN A 81 12.51 -10.43 8.63
N HIS A 82 12.13 -10.81 7.41
CA HIS A 82 10.96 -11.65 7.18
C HIS A 82 11.28 -13.13 7.39
N SER A 83 10.33 -13.85 8.00
CA SER A 83 10.40 -15.32 8.06
C SER A 83 10.09 -15.94 6.70
N GLU A 84 10.51 -17.19 6.48
CA GLU A 84 10.20 -17.93 5.25
C GLU A 84 8.69 -18.03 5.02
N GLU A 85 7.90 -18.26 6.09
CA GLU A 85 6.44 -18.28 6.02
C GLU A 85 5.85 -16.94 5.57
N ASP A 86 6.44 -15.83 6.02
CA ASP A 86 5.95 -14.50 5.62
C ASP A 86 6.30 -14.18 4.17
N LEU A 87 7.44 -14.65 3.69
CA LEU A 87 7.79 -14.60 2.27
C LEU A 87 6.81 -15.42 1.42
N GLU A 88 6.50 -16.64 1.82
CA GLU A 88 5.53 -17.48 1.12
C GLU A 88 4.14 -16.84 1.06
N LYS A 89 3.69 -16.21 2.16
CA LYS A 89 2.43 -15.45 2.20
C LYS A 89 2.46 -14.27 1.22
N GLN A 90 3.55 -13.51 1.18
CA GLN A 90 3.70 -12.40 0.24
C GLN A 90 3.69 -12.90 -1.21
N PHE A 91 4.44 -13.96 -1.52
CA PHE A 91 4.39 -14.58 -2.85
C PHE A 91 2.99 -15.09 -3.22
N ALA A 92 2.25 -15.65 -2.27
CA ALA A 92 0.88 -16.09 -2.51
C ALA A 92 -0.08 -14.90 -2.76
N ALA A 93 0.11 -13.77 -2.07
CA ALA A 93 -0.67 -12.55 -2.26
C ALA A 93 -0.36 -11.86 -3.60
N ASP A 94 0.93 -11.76 -3.95
CA ASP A 94 1.43 -11.18 -5.20
C ASP A 94 0.84 -11.90 -6.43
N ARG A 95 0.67 -13.23 -6.36
CA ARG A 95 0.04 -14.01 -7.44
C ARG A 95 -1.36 -13.53 -7.80
N VAL A 96 -2.04 -12.90 -6.85
CA VAL A 96 -3.40 -12.38 -7.00
C VAL A 96 -3.45 -10.86 -6.89
N TRP A 97 -2.31 -10.18 -7.05
CA TRP A 97 -2.20 -8.72 -6.98
C TRP A 97 -2.73 -8.14 -5.67
N ASP A 98 -2.43 -8.81 -4.54
CA ASP A 98 -2.93 -8.48 -3.19
C ASP A 98 -4.46 -8.45 -3.05
N ARG A 99 -5.19 -8.96 -4.04
CA ARG A 99 -6.64 -9.07 -4.00
C ARG A 99 -7.01 -10.50 -3.66
N PRO A 100 -7.38 -10.81 -2.41
CA PRO A 100 -7.71 -12.18 -2.04
C PRO A 100 -8.89 -12.66 -2.90
N THR A 101 -8.65 -13.70 -3.70
CA THR A 101 -9.71 -14.36 -4.47
C THR A 101 -10.33 -15.45 -3.63
N LYS A 102 -11.65 -15.59 -3.74
CA LYS A 102 -12.35 -16.73 -3.17
C LYS A 102 -12.33 -17.85 -4.21
N PRO A 103 -11.86 -19.07 -3.87
CA PRO A 103 -12.03 -20.20 -4.76
C PRO A 103 -13.53 -20.42 -5.02
N PHE A 104 -13.89 -20.56 -6.29
CA PHE A 104 -15.22 -21.00 -6.70
C PHE A 104 -15.29 -22.51 -6.50
N GLY A 105 -16.21 -22.99 -5.67
CA GLY A 105 -16.35 -24.42 -5.39
C GLY A 105 -17.63 -24.72 -4.61
N LYS A 106 -18.00 -26.01 -4.56
CA LYS A 106 -19.19 -26.47 -3.83
C LYS A 106 -19.07 -26.20 -2.33
N ALA A 107 -20.21 -25.92 -1.71
CA ALA A 107 -20.38 -25.86 -0.26
C ALA A 107 -19.75 -27.10 0.39
N GLY A 108 -18.66 -26.94 1.15
CA GLY A 108 -17.97 -28.02 1.87
C GLY A 108 -16.53 -28.33 1.43
N GLU A 109 -16.12 -28.01 0.19
CA GLU A 109 -14.76 -28.29 -0.29
C GLU A 109 -13.78 -27.11 -0.14
N THR A 110 -14.28 -25.88 0.00
CA THR A 110 -13.44 -24.68 0.12
C THR A 110 -13.41 -24.16 1.56
N ARG A 111 -12.23 -23.76 2.07
CA ARG A 111 -12.02 -23.11 3.39
C ARG A 111 -12.57 -21.66 3.45
N ASN A 112 -13.59 -21.34 2.66
CA ASN A 112 -14.20 -20.02 2.65
C ASN A 112 -15.26 -19.93 3.75
N GLN A 113 -14.97 -19.17 4.81
CA GLN A 113 -15.86 -19.01 5.97
C GLN A 113 -17.27 -18.51 5.60
N SER A 114 -17.39 -17.65 4.58
CA SER A 114 -18.70 -17.18 4.10
C SER A 114 -19.50 -18.28 3.39
N ALA A 115 -18.84 -19.09 2.56
CA ALA A 115 -19.49 -20.21 1.86
C ALA A 115 -19.89 -21.33 2.84
N GLU A 116 -19.07 -21.57 3.87
CA GLU A 116 -19.39 -22.53 4.93
C GLU A 116 -20.56 -22.07 5.82
N ALA A 117 -20.65 -20.77 6.11
CA ALA A 117 -21.78 -20.19 6.83
C ALA A 117 -23.10 -20.32 6.03
N GLU A 118 -23.04 -20.08 4.71
CA GLU A 118 -24.17 -20.27 3.80
C GLU A 118 -24.55 -21.74 3.70
N ALA A 119 -23.60 -22.65 3.48
CA ALA A 119 -23.83 -24.10 3.47
C ALA A 119 -24.52 -24.60 4.75
N LYS A 120 -24.04 -24.15 5.91
CA LYS A 120 -24.65 -24.46 7.22
C LYS A 120 -26.05 -23.84 7.37
N ALA A 121 -26.35 -22.73 6.69
CA ALA A 121 -27.69 -22.15 6.69
C ALA A 121 -28.65 -22.97 5.81
N TRP A 122 -28.20 -23.44 4.64
CA TRP A 122 -28.97 -24.33 3.75
C TRP A 122 -29.22 -25.70 4.40
N ALA A 123 -28.22 -26.30 5.05
CA ALA A 123 -28.36 -27.58 5.75
C ALA A 123 -29.37 -27.50 6.91
N ARG A 124 -29.49 -26.36 7.59
CA ARG A 124 -30.55 -26.14 8.61
C ARG A 124 -31.96 -26.14 8.01
N LEU A 125 -32.09 -25.80 6.73
CA LEU A 125 -33.33 -25.85 5.97
C LEU A 125 -33.57 -27.22 5.31
N GLY A 126 -32.67 -28.19 5.51
CA GLY A 126 -32.75 -29.53 4.93
C GLY A 126 -32.39 -29.58 3.45
N ILE A 127 -31.62 -28.60 2.95
CA ILE A 127 -31.16 -28.50 1.57
C ILE A 127 -29.64 -28.73 1.57
N ASP A 128 -29.18 -29.83 0.97
CA ASP A 128 -27.77 -30.22 0.97
C ASP A 128 -26.98 -29.57 -0.17
N ASP A 129 -27.62 -29.32 -1.33
CA ASP A 129 -27.05 -28.52 -2.42
C ASP A 129 -27.99 -27.35 -2.76
N PRO A 130 -27.52 -26.08 -2.71
CA PRO A 130 -28.32 -24.92 -3.11
C PRO A 130 -28.94 -25.04 -4.51
N MET A 131 -28.35 -25.85 -5.40
CA MET A 131 -28.86 -26.08 -6.74
C MET A 131 -30.15 -26.93 -6.76
N GLU A 132 -30.44 -27.71 -5.71
CA GLU A 132 -31.68 -28.48 -5.59
C GLU A 132 -32.93 -27.59 -5.54
N VAL A 133 -32.78 -26.35 -5.07
CA VAL A 133 -33.88 -25.37 -4.97
C VAL A 133 -34.42 -24.98 -6.35
N LEU A 134 -33.60 -25.07 -7.39
CA LEU A 134 -33.98 -24.70 -8.76
C LEU A 134 -34.74 -25.82 -9.49
N GLY A 135 -34.71 -27.06 -8.96
CA GLY A 135 -35.44 -28.21 -9.50
C GLY A 135 -35.08 -28.55 -10.95
N GLU A 136 -36.04 -29.07 -11.72
CA GLU A 136 -35.84 -29.46 -13.13
C GLU A 136 -35.66 -28.27 -14.09
N ASN A 137 -35.83 -27.03 -13.62
CA ASN A 137 -35.70 -25.80 -14.41
C ASN A 137 -34.37 -25.05 -14.17
N ALA A 138 -33.39 -25.73 -13.56
CA ALA A 138 -32.04 -25.22 -13.32
C ALA A 138 -31.23 -25.01 -14.61
#